data_AF-A0A8I1TCM3-F1
#
_entry.id   AF-A0A8I1TCM3-F1
#
_cell.length_a   1.000
_cell.length_b   1.000
_cell.length_c   1.000
_cell.angle_alpha   90.00
_cell.angle_beta   90.00
_cell.angle_gamma   90.00
#
_symmetry.space_group_name_H-M   'P 1'
#
loop_
_entity.id
_entity.type
_entity.pdbx_description
1 polymer ?
#
loop_
_entity_poly.entity_id
_entity_poly.type
_entity_poly.pdbx_seq_one_letter_code
_entity_poly.pdbx_strand_id
1 'polypeptide(L)'
;MSIFQPRPAISATPAASAGFADRDGVARNLTGFTEADKAALVAGMEHPQRDESLLGGLELFLDNASKAHFLNTLKLEKCGEWLGEAAPDRLQIRLNEIARQSQHPAFAAFRTGLARSGGLERAYPKSKL
;
A
#
# COMPACT_ATOMS: atom_id res chain seq x y z
N MET A 1 38.81 20.69 -39.88
CA MET A 1 37.87 19.55 -40.08
C MET A 1 37.66 18.89 -38.72
N SER A 2 36.67 19.37 -37.96
CA SER A 2 36.40 18.89 -36.59
C SER A 2 35.24 17.92 -36.63
N ILE A 3 35.54 16.66 -36.33
CA ILE A 3 34.58 15.55 -36.23
C ILE A 3 33.78 15.73 -34.93
N PHE A 4 32.56 16.24 -35.08
CA PHE A 4 31.58 16.38 -34.01
C PHE A 4 30.93 15.01 -33.77
N GLN A 5 31.35 14.30 -32.71
CA GLN A 5 30.68 13.10 -32.24
C GLN A 5 29.38 13.51 -31.51
N PRO A 6 28.19 13.05 -31.91
CA PRO A 6 26.98 13.26 -31.13
C PRO A 6 27.01 12.37 -29.88
N ARG A 7 26.94 12.98 -28.69
CA ARG A 7 26.68 12.27 -27.43
C ARG A 7 25.35 11.51 -27.53
N PRO A 8 25.26 10.23 -27.13
CA PRO A 8 23.97 9.59 -26.96
C PRO A 8 23.24 10.25 -25.78
N ALA A 9 22.04 10.75 -26.05
CA ALA A 9 21.09 11.12 -25.00
C ALA A 9 20.69 9.84 -24.27
N ILE A 10 21.17 9.68 -23.05
CA ILE A 10 20.58 8.76 -22.07
C ILE A 10 19.19 9.30 -21.73
N SER A 11 18.21 8.94 -22.55
CA SER A 11 16.81 8.93 -22.14
C SER A 11 16.67 7.85 -21.08
N ALA A 12 16.88 8.22 -19.82
CA ALA A 12 16.37 7.45 -18.71
C ALA A 12 14.83 7.57 -18.75
N THR A 13 14.21 6.73 -19.57
CA THR A 13 12.81 6.37 -19.40
C THR A 13 12.73 5.72 -18.01
N PRO A 14 11.99 6.28 -17.02
CA PRO A 14 11.64 5.46 -15.89
C PRO A 14 10.76 4.34 -16.43
N ALA A 15 11.30 3.13 -16.41
CA ALA A 15 10.56 1.91 -16.64
C ALA A 15 9.52 1.78 -15.52
N ALA A 16 8.41 2.50 -15.60
CA ALA A 16 7.23 2.18 -14.84
C ALA A 16 6.52 1.07 -15.60
N SER A 17 7.04 -0.16 -15.46
CA SER A 17 6.27 -1.37 -15.69
C SER A 17 5.05 -1.27 -14.80
N ALA A 18 3.96 -0.71 -15.35
CA ALA A 18 2.72 -0.37 -14.67
C ALA A 18 1.89 -1.62 -14.36
N GLY A 19 2.52 -2.54 -13.65
CA GLY A 19 1.89 -3.64 -12.93
C GLY A 19 2.13 -3.46 -11.44
N PHE A 20 1.45 -4.25 -10.64
CA PHE A 20 1.54 -4.32 -9.18
C PHE A 20 2.97 -4.48 -8.58
N ALA A 21 4.01 -4.58 -9.42
CA ALA A 21 5.39 -4.85 -9.03
C ALA A 21 6.09 -3.68 -8.30
N ASP A 22 5.49 -2.49 -8.24
CA ASP A 22 6.07 -1.30 -7.59
C ASP A 22 5.08 -0.65 -6.60
N ARG A 23 5.61 0.15 -5.67
CA ARG A 23 4.84 0.93 -4.67
C ARG A 23 3.75 1.79 -5.31
N ASP A 24 4.00 2.39 -6.49
CA ASP A 24 3.02 3.24 -7.17
C ASP A 24 1.85 2.42 -7.72
N GLY A 25 2.15 1.24 -8.27
CA GLY A 25 1.14 0.27 -8.69
C GLY A 25 0.26 -0.18 -7.52
N VAL A 26 0.86 -0.48 -6.37
CA VAL A 26 0.11 -0.82 -5.15
C VAL A 26 -0.80 0.35 -4.72
N ALA A 27 -0.28 1.57 -4.65
CA ALA A 27 -1.05 2.75 -4.24
C ALA A 27 -2.22 3.03 -5.19
N ARG A 28 -2.00 2.84 -6.49
CA ARG A 28 -3.04 2.93 -7.51
C ARG A 28 -4.12 1.86 -7.33
N ASN A 29 -3.73 0.62 -7.06
CA ASN A 29 -4.67 -0.47 -6.81
C ASN A 29 -5.51 -0.22 -5.53
N LEU A 30 -4.88 0.29 -4.46
CA LEU A 30 -5.60 0.70 -3.23
C LEU A 30 -6.53 1.89 -3.48
N THR A 31 -6.14 2.80 -4.37
CA THR A 31 -6.98 3.94 -4.79
C THR A 31 -8.12 3.50 -5.69
N GLY A 32 -7.95 2.50 -6.54
CA GLY A 32 -9.04 1.90 -7.33
C GLY A 32 -10.02 1.14 -6.44
N PHE A 33 -9.48 0.21 -5.64
CA PHE A 33 -10.20 -0.68 -4.74
C PHE A 33 -11.32 -1.48 -5.42
N THR A 34 -11.15 -1.79 -6.71
CA THR A 34 -12.05 -2.68 -7.45
C THR A 34 -11.73 -4.14 -7.17
N GLU A 35 -12.59 -5.06 -7.61
CA GLU A 35 -12.37 -6.51 -7.44
C GLU A 35 -11.08 -6.98 -8.15
N ALA A 36 -10.78 -6.42 -9.32
CA ALA A 36 -9.53 -6.69 -10.03
C ALA A 36 -8.30 -6.16 -9.27
N ASP A 37 -8.40 -4.97 -8.68
CA ASP A 37 -7.31 -4.39 -7.88
C ASP A 37 -7.02 -5.23 -6.63
N LYS A 38 -8.10 -5.68 -5.96
CA LYS A 38 -8.03 -6.56 -4.78
C LYS A 38 -7.36 -7.89 -5.12
N ALA A 39 -7.72 -8.51 -6.23
CA ALA A 39 -7.09 -9.75 -6.70
C ALA A 39 -5.58 -9.56 -6.96
N ALA A 40 -5.20 -8.45 -7.59
CA ALA A 40 -3.79 -8.12 -7.81
C ALA A 40 -3.02 -7.86 -6.50
N LEU A 41 -3.64 -7.20 -5.51
CA LEU A 41 -3.10 -6.98 -4.17
C LEU A 41 -2.86 -8.30 -3.42
N VAL A 42 -3.82 -9.22 -3.49
CA VAL A 42 -3.71 -10.55 -2.86
C VAL A 42 -2.60 -11.38 -3.50
N ALA A 43 -2.55 -11.44 -4.84
CA ALA A 43 -1.46 -12.10 -5.56
C ALA A 43 -0.08 -11.49 -5.23
N GLY A 44 -0.05 -10.21 -4.89
CA GLY A 44 1.08 -9.51 -4.32
C GLY A 44 1.54 -10.06 -2.97
N MET A 45 0.59 -10.16 -2.05
CA MET A 45 0.78 -10.63 -0.67
C MET A 45 1.18 -12.11 -0.58
N GLU A 46 1.08 -12.90 -1.66
CA GLU A 46 1.62 -14.25 -1.69
C GLU A 46 3.16 -14.28 -1.70
N HIS A 47 3.81 -13.18 -2.13
CA HIS A 47 5.26 -13.12 -2.27
C HIS A 47 5.88 -12.19 -1.20
N PRO A 48 6.62 -12.72 -0.21
CA PRO A 48 7.21 -11.90 0.85
C PRO A 48 8.22 -10.86 0.34
N GLN A 49 8.85 -11.12 -0.82
CA GLN A 49 9.77 -10.16 -1.45
C GLN A 49 9.08 -8.88 -1.95
N ARG A 50 7.74 -8.86 -2.00
CA ARG A 50 6.92 -7.69 -2.40
C ARG A 50 6.29 -6.98 -1.20
N ASP A 51 6.55 -7.45 0.01
CA ASP A 51 5.97 -6.87 1.24
C ASP A 51 6.39 -5.40 1.40
N GLU A 52 7.66 -5.05 1.12
CA GLU A 52 8.11 -3.65 1.19
C GLU A 52 7.44 -2.76 0.15
N SER A 53 7.25 -3.25 -1.08
CA SER A 53 6.52 -2.53 -2.12
C SER A 53 5.05 -2.33 -1.73
N LEU A 54 4.43 -3.34 -1.11
CA LEU A 54 3.07 -3.27 -0.60
C LEU A 54 2.94 -2.21 0.51
N LEU A 55 3.83 -2.26 1.50
CA LEU A 55 3.87 -1.34 2.63
C LEU A 55 4.15 0.10 2.15
N GLY A 56 5.15 0.30 1.30
CA GLY A 56 5.48 1.62 0.73
C GLY A 56 4.39 2.19 -0.17
N GLY A 57 3.59 1.32 -0.81
CA GLY A 57 2.40 1.70 -1.56
C GLY A 57 1.22 2.08 -0.67
N LEU A 58 1.03 1.36 0.45
CA LEU A 58 0.04 1.73 1.47
C LEU A 58 0.36 3.09 2.09
N GLU A 59 1.61 3.34 2.45
CA GLU A 59 2.04 4.64 2.96
C GLU A 59 1.77 5.76 1.95
N LEU A 60 2.09 5.53 0.67
CA LEU A 60 1.83 6.50 -0.40
C LEU A 60 0.33 6.75 -0.58
N PHE A 61 -0.50 5.71 -0.51
CA PHE A 61 -1.95 5.83 -0.56
C PHE A 61 -2.50 6.68 0.59
N LEU A 62 -2.03 6.45 1.82
CA LEU A 62 -2.46 7.21 3.00
C LEU A 62 -1.96 8.67 2.99
N ASP A 63 -0.73 8.89 2.53
CA ASP A 63 -0.16 10.22 2.32
C ASP A 63 -0.95 11.00 1.26
N ASN A 64 -1.27 10.36 0.12
CA ASN A 64 -2.10 10.97 -0.92
C ASN A 64 -3.51 11.29 -0.41
N ALA A 65 -4.14 10.37 0.33
CA ALA A 65 -5.43 10.60 0.96
C ALA A 65 -5.39 11.73 1.99
N SER A 66 -4.24 11.94 2.64
CA SER A 66 -4.04 13.04 3.59
C SER A 66 -3.91 14.41 2.91
N LYS A 67 -3.41 14.42 1.66
CA LYS A 67 -3.26 15.63 0.83
C LYS A 67 -4.49 15.93 -0.03
N ALA A 68 -5.42 14.98 -0.14
CA ALA A 68 -6.63 15.14 -0.93
C ALA A 68 -7.53 16.25 -0.35
N HIS A 69 -8.20 16.98 -1.24
CA HIS A 69 -9.10 18.07 -0.84
C HIS A 69 -10.29 17.57 0.01
N PHE A 70 -10.76 16.35 -0.27
CA PHE A 70 -11.78 15.68 0.54
C PHE A 70 -11.26 14.34 1.05
N LEU A 71 -11.41 14.13 2.36
CA LEU A 71 -11.06 12.87 2.99
C LEU A 71 -12.18 11.85 2.79
N ASN A 72 -11.91 10.79 2.03
CA ASN A 72 -12.85 9.68 1.86
C ASN A 72 -12.69 8.64 2.99
N THR A 73 -13.15 9.02 4.19
CA THR A 73 -13.06 8.20 5.41
C THR A 73 -13.65 6.81 5.23
N LEU A 74 -14.82 6.70 4.58
CA LEU A 74 -15.50 5.42 4.36
C LEU A 74 -14.67 4.47 3.49
N LYS A 75 -14.01 4.99 2.45
CA LYS A 75 -13.12 4.20 1.61
C LYS A 75 -11.89 3.74 2.38
N LEU A 76 -11.29 4.64 3.17
CA LEU A 76 -10.12 4.31 4.00
C LEU A 76 -10.43 3.25 5.05
N GLU A 77 -11.57 3.35 5.72
CA GLU A 77 -12.07 2.32 6.64
C GLU A 77 -12.27 0.98 5.93
N LYS A 78 -12.97 0.95 4.79
CA LYS A 78 -13.16 -0.28 4.00
C LYS A 78 -11.84 -0.88 3.50
N CYS A 79 -10.89 -0.04 3.08
CA CYS A 79 -9.56 -0.49 2.70
C CYS A 79 -8.85 -1.13 3.89
N GLY A 80 -8.85 -0.49 5.06
CA GLY A 80 -8.22 -1.02 6.27
C GLY A 80 -8.85 -2.33 6.74
N GLU A 81 -10.17 -2.43 6.72
CA GLU A 81 -10.90 -3.65 7.09
C GLU A 81 -10.56 -4.81 6.16
N TRP A 82 -10.65 -4.58 4.84
CA TRP A 82 -10.30 -5.59 3.85
C TRP A 82 -8.82 -6.01 3.94
N LEU A 83 -7.91 -5.06 4.12
CA LEU A 83 -6.49 -5.36 4.22
C LEU A 83 -6.19 -6.18 5.48
N GLY A 84 -6.86 -5.90 6.60
CA GLY A 84 -6.71 -6.70 7.81
C GLY A 84 -7.31 -8.10 7.70
N GLU A 85 -8.30 -8.32 6.83
CA GLU A 85 -8.85 -9.66 6.57
C GLU A 85 -8.03 -10.45 5.54
N ALA A 86 -7.58 -9.79 4.47
CA ALA A 86 -6.89 -10.42 3.35
C ALA A 86 -5.37 -10.55 3.55
N ALA A 87 -4.75 -9.66 4.36
CA ALA A 87 -3.31 -9.68 4.52
C ALA A 87 -2.84 -10.84 5.42
N PRO A 88 -1.72 -11.50 5.06
CA PRO A 88 -1.12 -12.55 5.86
C PRO A 88 -0.61 -12.02 7.20
N ASP A 89 -0.53 -12.90 8.20
CA ASP A 89 -0.18 -12.58 9.59
C ASP A 89 1.14 -11.81 9.74
N ARG A 90 2.12 -12.11 8.88
CA ARG A 90 3.42 -11.43 8.86
C ARG A 90 3.33 -9.92 8.58
N LEU A 91 2.31 -9.48 7.84
CA LEU A 91 2.11 -8.08 7.47
C LEU A 91 1.26 -7.33 8.51
N GLN A 92 0.43 -8.02 9.29
CA GLN A 92 -0.54 -7.40 10.20
C GLN A 92 0.11 -6.42 11.19
N ILE A 93 1.28 -6.76 11.74
CA ILE A 93 2.05 -5.86 12.61
C ILE A 93 2.47 -4.60 11.84
N ARG A 94 3.08 -4.77 10.66
CA ARG A 94 3.57 -3.67 9.81
C ARG A 94 2.43 -2.75 9.36
N LEU A 95 1.26 -3.32 9.03
CA LEU A 95 0.06 -2.57 8.71
C LEU A 95 -0.41 -1.71 9.89
N ASN A 96 -0.36 -2.25 11.11
CA ASN A 96 -0.70 -1.52 12.31
C ASN A 96 0.32 -0.41 12.62
N GLU A 97 1.61 -0.66 12.40
CA GLU A 97 2.67 0.35 12.54
C GLU A 97 2.44 1.53 11.58
N ILE A 98 2.20 1.25 10.29
CA ILE A 98 1.90 2.29 9.29
C ILE A 98 0.65 3.08 9.68
N ALA A 99 -0.41 2.40 10.11
CA ALA A 99 -1.64 3.04 10.56
C ALA A 99 -1.45 3.99 11.76
N ARG A 100 -0.34 3.83 12.52
CA ARG A 100 0.00 4.63 13.70
C ARG A 100 1.10 5.66 13.44
N GLN A 101 1.70 5.67 12.25
CA GLN A 101 2.84 6.54 11.94
C GLN A 101 2.49 8.03 11.92
N SER A 102 1.20 8.37 11.79
CA SER A 102 0.73 9.74 11.66
C SER A 102 -0.58 9.97 12.42
N GLN A 103 -0.76 11.18 12.94
CA GLN A 103 -1.99 11.60 13.64
C GLN A 103 -3.07 12.14 12.69
N HIS A 104 -2.82 12.12 11.37
CA HIS A 104 -3.76 12.63 10.38
C HIS A 104 -5.05 11.78 10.33
N PRO A 105 -6.24 12.38 10.14
CA PRO A 105 -7.51 11.65 10.12
C PRO A 105 -7.58 10.54 9.05
N ALA A 106 -6.80 10.62 7.98
CA ALA A 106 -6.71 9.55 6.98
C ALA A 106 -6.14 8.23 7.57
N PHE A 107 -5.06 8.35 8.36
CA PHE A 107 -4.46 7.22 9.05
C PHE A 107 -5.38 6.69 10.15
N ALA A 108 -6.07 7.59 10.86
CA ALA A 108 -7.06 7.21 11.87
C ALA A 108 -8.21 6.40 11.26
N ALA A 109 -8.75 6.83 10.11
CA ALA A 109 -9.81 6.13 9.39
C ALA A 109 -9.38 4.73 8.95
N PHE A 110 -8.20 4.63 8.33
CA PHE A 110 -7.62 3.34 7.94
C PHE A 110 -7.42 2.42 9.15
N ARG A 111 -6.88 2.95 10.26
CA ARG A 111 -6.66 2.20 11.51
C ARG A 111 -7.96 1.68 12.09
N THR A 112 -9.03 2.48 12.07
CA THR A 112 -10.37 2.05 12.52
C THR A 112 -10.87 0.86 11.71
N GLY A 113 -10.72 0.90 10.39
CA GLY A 113 -11.02 -0.24 9.52
C GLY A 113 -10.18 -1.48 9.85
N LEU A 114 -8.86 -1.30 9.97
CA LEU A 114 -7.94 -2.38 10.33
C LEU A 114 -8.30 -3.03 11.67
N ALA A 115 -8.70 -2.23 12.66
CA ALA A 115 -9.16 -2.74 13.96
C ALA A 115 -10.46 -3.56 13.84
N ARG A 116 -11.42 -3.15 12.98
CA ARG A 116 -12.68 -3.91 12.76
C ARG A 116 -12.45 -5.28 12.15
N SER A 117 -11.43 -5.45 11.32
CA SER A 117 -11.08 -6.74 10.74
C SER A 117 -10.63 -7.79 11.77
N GLY A 118 -10.15 -7.35 12.94
CA GLY A 118 -9.51 -8.21 13.93
C GLY A 118 -8.24 -8.91 13.44
N GLY A 119 -7.69 -8.55 12.27
CA GLY A 119 -6.55 -9.24 11.64
C GLY A 119 -5.33 -9.34 12.53
N LEU A 120 -5.01 -8.28 13.27
CA LEU A 120 -3.89 -8.26 14.21
C LEU A 120 -4.11 -9.22 15.40
N GLU A 121 -5.32 -9.27 15.95
CA GLU A 121 -5.66 -10.14 17.08
C GLU A 121 -5.70 -11.62 16.67
N ARG A 122 -6.09 -11.89 15.42
CA ARG A 122 -6.05 -13.23 14.81
C ARG A 122 -4.63 -13.70 14.54
N ALA A 123 -3.78 -12.80 14.03
CA ALA A 123 -2.39 -13.09 13.72
C ALA A 123 -1.53 -13.28 14.98
N TYR A 124 -1.85 -12.54 16.04
CA TYR A 124 -1.13 -12.59 17.31
C TYR A 124 -2.11 -12.66 18.48
N PRO A 125 -2.74 -13.84 18.72
CA PRO A 125 -3.57 -14.02 19.88
C PRO A 125 -2.71 -13.87 21.13
N LYS A 126 -3.14 -13.00 22.06
CA LYS A 126 -2.43 -12.70 23.33
C LYS A 126 -2.29 -13.91 24.28
N SER A 127 -2.66 -15.11 23.84
CA SER A 127 -2.54 -16.37 24.57
C SER A 127 -1.36 -17.19 24.05
N LYS A 128 -0.13 -16.75 24.33
CA LYS A 128 1.05 -17.61 24.61
C LYS A 128 2.08 -16.79 25.38
N LEU A 129 1.71 -16.41 26.60
CA LEU A 129 2.63 -16.14 27.71
C LEU A 129 2.18 -17.03 28.86
#